data_AF-A0A4R6SUW7-F1
#
_entry.id   AF-A0A4R6SUW7-F1
#
_cell.length_a   1.000
_cell.length_b   1.000
_cell.length_c   1.000
_cell.angle_alpha   90.00
_cell.angle_beta   90.00
_cell.angle_gamma   90.00
#
_symmetry.space_group_name_H-M   'P 1'
#
loop_
_entity.id
_entity.type
_entity.pdbx_description
1 polymer ?
#
loop_
_entity_poly.entity_id
_entity_poly.type
_entity_poly.pdbx_seq_one_letter_code
_entity_poly.pdbx_strand_id
1 'polypeptide(L)'
;MAQSNIEWTELTWNPVTGCSKISPGCKFCYAETMTKRLTAMGVEKYKDGFKVRTHPETLTIPFTWKKPKVVFVNSMSDLFHPDVPIEFIKAVFGVMNKTPQHIYQVLTKRSERLVEIANELTWSSNIWMGVSVENEDYTYRIDDLSLTPAKIKFLSIEPLIGPVRTLNLQGIDWVIVGGESGHKARPLEKEWIDYVKAKCEKEKVAFFFKQWGKPKFNANQNDPTIDAKHPKHAKGGCELDGKIFREMPIKAA
;
A
#
# COMPACT_ATOMS: atom_id res chain seq x y z
N MET A 1 15.93 -12.14 4.80
CA MET A 1 14.65 -11.42 4.62
C MET A 1 14.97 -9.99 4.27
N ALA A 2 14.42 -9.47 3.17
CA ALA A 2 14.74 -8.12 2.73
C ALA A 2 13.99 -7.09 3.59
N GLN A 3 14.72 -6.13 4.17
CA GLN A 3 14.11 -4.90 4.67
C GLN A 3 13.36 -4.23 3.50
N SER A 4 12.18 -3.67 3.78
CA SER A 4 11.39 -2.99 2.76
C SER A 4 12.00 -1.62 2.43
N ASN A 5 12.00 -1.25 1.15
CA ASN A 5 12.25 0.13 0.72
C ASN A 5 10.95 0.96 0.67
N ILE A 6 9.85 0.43 1.21
CA ILE A 6 8.56 1.13 1.31
C ILE A 6 8.51 1.78 2.69
N GLU A 7 8.43 3.10 2.70
CA GLU A 7 8.78 3.97 3.84
C GLU A 7 7.86 3.80 5.06
N TRP A 8 6.68 3.21 4.86
CA TRP A 8 5.63 3.05 5.86
C TRP A 8 5.51 1.63 6.44
N THR A 9 6.41 0.72 6.05
CA THR A 9 6.46 -0.67 6.52
C THR A 9 7.91 -1.12 6.78
N GLU A 10 8.11 -2.14 7.62
CA GLU A 10 9.46 -2.65 7.90
C GLU A 10 9.88 -3.76 6.92
N LEU A 11 8.93 -4.59 6.48
CA LEU A 11 9.18 -5.71 5.57
C LEU A 11 7.94 -6.09 4.77
N THR A 12 8.14 -6.89 3.73
CA THR A 12 7.05 -7.39 2.89
C THR A 12 6.89 -8.90 3.04
N TRP A 13 5.64 -9.36 2.99
CA TRP A 13 5.30 -10.77 2.92
C TRP A 13 4.38 -11.00 1.72
N ASN A 14 4.80 -11.85 0.80
CA ASN A 14 4.17 -12.00 -0.51
C ASN A 14 3.65 -13.44 -0.72
N PRO A 15 2.55 -13.86 -0.06
CA PRO A 15 1.92 -15.16 -0.31
C PRO A 15 1.30 -15.30 -1.70
N VAL A 16 1.11 -14.20 -2.44
CA VAL A 16 0.74 -14.22 -3.87
C VAL A 16 1.78 -13.43 -4.66
N THR A 17 2.01 -13.80 -5.92
CA THR A 17 2.72 -12.98 -6.92
C THR A 17 1.86 -12.77 -8.14
N GLY A 18 2.10 -11.67 -8.86
CA GLY A 18 1.38 -11.37 -10.10
C GLY A 18 0.04 -10.70 -9.85
N CYS A 19 -0.49 -10.06 -10.88
CA CYS A 19 -1.75 -9.32 -10.86
C CYS A 19 -2.21 -9.00 -12.29
N SER A 20 -3.45 -8.54 -12.43
CA SER A 20 -3.96 -7.88 -13.65
C SER A 20 -4.26 -6.39 -13.40
N LYS A 21 -4.15 -5.57 -14.45
CA LYS A 21 -4.39 -4.12 -14.38
C LYS A 21 -5.90 -3.85 -14.40
N ILE A 22 -6.39 -3.04 -13.47
CA ILE A 22 -7.82 -2.70 -13.37
C ILE A 22 -8.09 -1.19 -13.38
N SER A 23 -7.05 -0.38 -13.42
CA SER A 23 -7.19 1.07 -13.39
C SER A 23 -6.00 1.80 -14.00
N PRO A 24 -6.14 3.11 -14.29
CA PRO A 24 -5.03 3.96 -14.73
C PRO A 24 -3.84 3.95 -13.76
N GLY A 25 -4.06 3.74 -12.46
CA GLY A 25 -2.99 3.61 -11.46
C GLY A 25 -2.07 2.40 -11.71
N CYS A 26 -2.56 1.36 -12.40
CA CYS A 26 -1.79 0.17 -12.73
C CYS A 26 -0.90 0.32 -13.99
N LYS A 27 -1.04 1.41 -14.77
CA LYS A 27 -0.39 1.57 -16.08
C LYS A 27 1.12 1.33 -16.02
N PHE A 28 1.80 1.92 -15.02
CA PHE A 28 3.25 1.83 -14.82
C PHE A 28 3.62 1.08 -13.52
N CYS A 29 2.89 0.00 -13.23
CA CYS A 29 3.08 -0.82 -12.03
C CYS A 29 4.56 -1.23 -11.81
N TYR A 30 5.10 -0.89 -10.64
CA TYR A 30 6.47 -1.28 -10.28
C TYR A 30 6.61 -2.80 -10.09
N ALA A 31 5.56 -3.47 -9.57
CA ALA A 31 5.58 -4.90 -9.33
C ALA A 31 5.73 -5.67 -10.66
N GLU A 32 5.02 -5.26 -11.71
CA GLU A 32 5.16 -5.84 -13.04
C GLU A 32 6.59 -5.70 -13.59
N THR A 33 7.18 -4.50 -13.44
CA THR A 33 8.56 -4.24 -13.88
C THR A 33 9.57 -5.07 -13.09
N MET A 34 9.40 -5.14 -11.77
CA MET A 34 10.26 -5.90 -10.88
C MET A 34 10.13 -7.41 -11.14
N THR A 35 8.92 -7.91 -11.39
CA THR A 35 8.69 -9.31 -11.77
C THR A 35 9.44 -9.67 -13.04
N LYS A 36 9.42 -8.84 -14.10
CA LYS A 36 10.23 -9.07 -15.31
C LYS A 36 11.71 -9.26 -14.99
N ARG A 37 12.26 -8.43 -14.10
CA ARG A 37 13.64 -8.54 -13.64
C ARG A 37 13.87 -9.86 -12.87
N LEU A 38 12.98 -10.21 -11.94
CA LEU A 38 13.11 -11.43 -11.13
C LEU A 38 12.98 -12.71 -11.97
N THR A 39 12.11 -12.71 -12.98
CA THR A 39 12.01 -13.79 -13.97
C THR A 39 13.30 -13.92 -14.76
N ALA A 40 13.86 -12.80 -15.27
CA ALA A 40 15.13 -12.82 -16.01
C ALA A 40 16.33 -13.27 -15.15
N MET A 41 16.26 -13.06 -13.83
CA MET A 41 17.24 -13.54 -12.85
C MET A 41 17.04 -15.02 -12.46
N GLY A 42 16.02 -15.70 -12.99
CA GLY A 42 15.75 -17.12 -12.69
C GLY A 42 15.16 -17.36 -11.30
N VAL A 43 14.52 -16.35 -10.68
CA VAL A 43 13.89 -16.54 -9.36
C VAL A 43 12.60 -17.37 -9.52
N GLU A 44 12.65 -18.61 -9.04
CA GLU A 44 11.59 -19.63 -9.21
C GLU A 44 10.17 -19.13 -8.88
N LYS A 45 10.05 -18.33 -7.81
CA LYS A 45 8.77 -17.74 -7.39
C LYS A 45 8.09 -16.91 -8.48
N TYR A 46 8.86 -16.36 -9.41
CA TYR A 46 8.43 -15.47 -10.49
C TYR A 46 8.60 -16.09 -11.88
N LYS A 47 8.80 -17.41 -12.01
CA LYS A 47 9.04 -18.07 -13.31
C LYS A 47 7.93 -17.85 -14.33
N ASP A 48 6.69 -17.69 -13.88
CA ASP A 48 5.51 -17.48 -14.74
C ASP A 48 5.24 -16.00 -15.06
N GLY A 49 6.25 -15.14 -14.83
CA GLY A 49 6.13 -13.70 -15.01
C GLY A 49 5.08 -13.10 -14.07
N PHE A 50 4.30 -12.15 -14.58
CA PHE A 50 3.32 -11.40 -13.77
C PHE A 50 1.95 -12.09 -13.65
N LYS A 51 1.87 -13.38 -14.03
CA LYS A 51 0.67 -14.20 -13.83
C LYS A 51 0.43 -14.45 -12.34
N VAL A 52 -0.84 -14.49 -11.95
CA VAL A 52 -1.24 -14.70 -10.56
C VAL A 52 -0.87 -16.11 -10.11
N ARG A 53 -0.16 -16.20 -8.98
CA ARG A 53 0.21 -17.46 -8.34
C ARG A 53 0.17 -17.34 -6.83
N THR A 54 -0.42 -18.33 -6.19
CA THR A 54 -0.35 -18.53 -4.74
C THR A 54 0.92 -19.30 -4.35
N HIS A 55 1.45 -19.01 -3.18
CA HIS A 55 2.68 -19.60 -2.64
C HIS A 55 2.44 -20.15 -1.22
N PRO A 56 1.76 -21.32 -1.08
CA PRO A 56 1.41 -21.90 0.22
C PRO A 56 2.61 -22.13 1.14
N GLU A 57 3.78 -22.42 0.59
CA GLU A 57 5.03 -22.61 1.33
C GLU A 57 5.47 -21.36 2.09
N THR A 58 4.99 -20.18 1.66
CA THR A 58 5.32 -18.91 2.32
C THR A 58 4.42 -18.59 3.50
N LEU A 59 3.36 -19.37 3.74
CA LEU A 59 2.42 -19.16 4.85
C LEU A 59 3.06 -19.37 6.22
N THR A 60 4.14 -20.14 6.29
CA THR A 60 4.86 -20.40 7.53
C THR A 60 5.86 -19.28 7.89
N ILE A 61 6.19 -18.39 6.94
CA ILE A 61 7.23 -17.36 7.14
C ILE A 61 6.92 -16.48 8.35
N PRO A 62 5.70 -15.95 8.56
CA PRO A 62 5.45 -15.07 9.69
C PRO A 62 5.70 -15.68 11.06
N PHE A 63 5.52 -17.00 11.21
CA PHE A 63 5.82 -17.71 12.47
C PHE A 63 7.31 -17.72 12.81
N THR A 64 8.20 -17.44 11.84
CA THR A 64 9.65 -17.40 12.07
C THR A 64 10.13 -16.07 12.67
N TRP A 65 9.28 -15.04 12.69
CA TRP A 65 9.65 -13.70 13.14
C TRP A 65 9.51 -13.55 14.66
N LYS A 66 10.65 -13.46 15.35
CA LYS A 66 10.70 -13.41 16.82
C LYS A 66 10.30 -12.05 17.43
N LYS A 67 10.52 -10.95 16.71
CA LYS A 67 10.22 -9.59 17.19
C LYS A 67 8.96 -9.07 16.51
N PRO A 68 8.16 -8.22 17.17
CA PRO A 68 7.06 -7.49 16.52
C PRO A 68 7.53 -6.83 15.22
N LYS A 69 6.65 -6.86 14.22
CA LYS A 69 6.93 -6.33 12.87
C LYS A 69 5.74 -5.59 12.31
N VAL A 70 6.00 -4.58 11.49
CA VAL A 70 5.02 -3.96 10.60
C VAL A 70 5.23 -4.48 9.19
N VAL A 71 4.24 -5.19 8.66
CA VAL A 71 4.38 -6.08 7.49
C VAL A 71 3.41 -5.67 6.40
N PHE A 72 3.92 -5.32 5.22
CA PHE A 72 3.08 -5.12 4.05
C PHE A 72 2.81 -6.46 3.35
N VAL A 73 1.54 -6.86 3.32
CA VAL A 73 1.07 -8.08 2.67
C VAL A 73 0.86 -7.84 1.18
N ASN A 74 1.42 -8.70 0.34
CA ASN A 74 1.27 -8.69 -1.11
C ASN A 74 1.79 -7.41 -1.78
N SER A 75 3.01 -6.96 -1.44
CA SER A 75 3.67 -5.85 -2.14
C SER A 75 3.94 -6.11 -3.64
N MET A 76 3.82 -7.35 -4.12
CA MET A 76 4.11 -7.74 -5.51
C MET A 76 2.89 -8.32 -6.25
N SER A 77 1.70 -8.15 -5.67
CA SER A 77 0.44 -8.74 -6.14
C SER A 77 -0.75 -7.99 -5.53
N ASP A 78 -1.97 -8.53 -5.70
CA ASP A 78 -3.16 -8.10 -4.97
C ASP A 78 -3.80 -9.34 -4.34
N LEU A 79 -3.98 -9.37 -3.02
CA LEU A 79 -4.54 -10.55 -2.32
C LEU A 79 -5.97 -10.84 -2.76
N PHE A 80 -6.72 -9.81 -3.15
CA PHE A 80 -8.11 -9.88 -3.59
C PHE A 80 -8.20 -9.97 -5.12
N HIS A 81 -7.19 -10.52 -5.80
CA HIS A 81 -7.30 -10.81 -7.23
C HIS A 81 -8.34 -11.92 -7.49
N PRO A 82 -9.13 -11.85 -8.58
CA PRO A 82 -10.13 -12.87 -8.93
C PRO A 82 -9.62 -14.31 -8.93
N ASP A 83 -8.42 -14.50 -9.47
CA ASP A 83 -7.76 -15.81 -9.55
C ASP A 83 -7.15 -16.31 -8.24
N VAL A 84 -7.18 -15.53 -7.14
CA VAL A 84 -6.74 -16.01 -5.82
C VAL A 84 -7.93 -16.71 -5.14
N PRO A 85 -7.85 -18.02 -4.86
CA PRO A 85 -8.96 -18.75 -4.24
C PRO A 85 -9.28 -18.21 -2.85
N ILE A 86 -10.57 -18.12 -2.51
CA ILE A 86 -11.01 -17.63 -1.20
C ILE A 86 -10.41 -18.42 -0.03
N GLU A 87 -10.28 -19.74 -0.18
CA GLU A 87 -9.65 -20.60 0.84
C GLU A 87 -8.17 -20.24 1.06
N PHE A 88 -7.46 -19.76 0.04
CA PHE A 88 -6.10 -19.25 0.20
C PHE A 88 -6.09 -17.90 0.92
N ILE A 89 -7.06 -17.02 0.63
CA ILE A 89 -7.21 -15.74 1.35
C ILE A 89 -7.50 -16.02 2.84
N LYS A 90 -8.42 -16.93 3.14
CA LYS A 90 -8.71 -17.40 4.52
C LYS A 90 -7.46 -17.97 5.19
N ALA A 91 -6.64 -18.74 4.48
CA ALA A 91 -5.38 -19.24 5.02
C ALA A 91 -4.39 -18.11 5.35
N VAL A 92 -4.25 -17.11 4.49
CA VAL A 92 -3.42 -15.91 4.74
C VAL A 92 -3.94 -15.15 5.97
N PHE A 93 -5.25 -14.91 6.07
CA PHE A 93 -5.87 -14.31 7.26
C PHE A 93 -5.66 -15.17 8.51
N GLY A 94 -5.75 -16.50 8.39
CA GLY A 94 -5.48 -17.43 9.49
C GLY A 94 -4.06 -17.31 10.02
N VAL A 95 -3.07 -17.07 9.16
CA VAL A 95 -1.69 -16.78 9.61
C VAL A 95 -1.65 -15.45 10.37
N MET A 96 -2.21 -14.38 9.81
CA MET A 96 -2.20 -13.06 10.45
C MET A 96 -2.86 -13.07 11.85
N ASN A 97 -3.95 -13.83 12.01
CA ASN A 97 -4.64 -14.01 13.29
C ASN A 97 -3.82 -14.83 14.29
N LYS A 98 -3.03 -15.81 13.83
CA LYS A 98 -2.19 -16.67 14.70
C LYS A 98 -0.86 -16.03 15.09
N THR A 99 -0.52 -14.88 14.51
CA THR A 99 0.70 -14.12 14.84
C THR A 99 0.36 -12.67 15.20
N PRO A 100 -0.41 -12.43 16.27
CA PRO A 100 -0.96 -11.12 16.64
C PRO A 100 0.11 -10.10 17.06
N GLN A 101 1.34 -10.53 17.34
CA GLN A 101 2.47 -9.66 17.64
C GLN A 101 2.94 -8.83 16.44
N HIS A 102 2.53 -9.18 15.21
CA HIS A 102 2.86 -8.42 14.00
C HIS A 102 1.64 -7.65 13.50
N ILE A 103 1.88 -6.45 13.00
CA ILE A 103 0.88 -5.65 12.28
C ILE A 103 0.98 -5.98 10.81
N TYR A 104 -0.14 -6.37 10.21
CA TYR A 104 -0.27 -6.66 8.79
C TYR A 104 -1.03 -5.54 8.12
N GLN A 105 -0.40 -4.88 7.17
CA GLN A 105 -1.02 -3.89 6.32
C GLN A 105 -1.39 -4.59 5.02
N VAL A 106 -2.68 -4.68 4.74
CA VAL A 106 -3.24 -5.28 3.53
C VAL A 106 -3.79 -4.15 2.67
N LEU A 107 -3.44 -4.12 1.40
CA LEU A 107 -3.85 -3.07 0.46
C LEU A 107 -4.40 -3.69 -0.82
N THR A 108 -5.50 -3.14 -1.34
CA THR A 108 -6.09 -3.61 -2.61
C THR A 108 -6.63 -2.47 -3.46
N LYS A 109 -6.71 -2.70 -4.78
CA LYS A 109 -7.52 -1.87 -5.70
C LYS A 109 -8.87 -2.53 -6.03
N ARG A 110 -9.13 -3.74 -5.51
CA ARG A 110 -10.29 -4.59 -5.80
C ARG A 110 -11.25 -4.59 -4.62
N SER A 111 -11.71 -3.38 -4.27
CA SER A 111 -12.54 -3.13 -3.09
C SER A 111 -13.88 -3.88 -3.13
N GLU A 112 -14.48 -4.05 -4.31
CA GLU A 112 -15.72 -4.81 -4.48
C GLU A 112 -15.56 -6.28 -4.04
N ARG A 113 -14.49 -6.96 -4.48
CA ARG A 113 -14.21 -8.34 -4.05
C ARG A 113 -13.86 -8.39 -2.56
N LEU A 114 -13.17 -7.39 -2.04
CA LEU A 114 -12.93 -7.28 -0.60
C LEU A 114 -14.24 -7.27 0.17
N VAL A 115 -15.23 -6.47 -0.25
CA VAL A 115 -16.55 -6.40 0.39
C VAL A 115 -17.30 -7.73 0.28
N GLU A 116 -17.30 -8.35 -0.92
CA GLU A 116 -17.95 -9.64 -1.19
C GLU A 116 -17.56 -10.71 -0.16
N ILE A 117 -16.27 -10.80 0.16
CA ILE A 117 -15.74 -11.86 1.02
C ILE A 117 -15.48 -11.39 2.46
N ALA A 118 -15.69 -10.12 2.79
CA ALA A 118 -15.27 -9.54 4.07
C ALA A 118 -15.86 -10.30 5.29
N ASN A 119 -17.10 -10.76 5.17
CA ASN A 119 -17.81 -11.48 6.23
C ASN A 119 -17.33 -12.94 6.41
N GLU A 120 -16.53 -13.46 5.47
CA GLU A 120 -15.93 -14.79 5.55
C GLU A 120 -14.53 -14.77 6.19
N LEU A 121 -14.01 -13.59 6.53
CA LEU A 121 -12.67 -13.39 7.06
C LEU A 121 -12.71 -13.03 8.56
N THR A 122 -11.71 -13.49 9.31
CA THR A 122 -11.55 -13.14 10.73
C THR A 122 -10.68 -11.89 10.87
N TRP A 123 -11.25 -10.80 11.41
CA TRP A 123 -10.61 -9.49 11.53
C TRP A 123 -10.08 -9.22 12.95
N SER A 124 -8.78 -9.44 13.17
CA SER A 124 -8.09 -9.05 14.39
C SER A 124 -7.54 -7.61 14.32
N SER A 125 -7.25 -6.99 15.47
CA SER A 125 -6.76 -5.60 15.55
C SER A 125 -5.39 -5.38 14.88
N ASN A 126 -4.64 -6.46 14.68
CA ASN A 126 -3.35 -6.42 14.01
C ASN A 126 -3.45 -6.52 12.48
N ILE A 127 -4.66 -6.64 11.92
CA ILE A 127 -4.92 -6.61 10.47
C ILE A 127 -5.44 -5.22 10.12
N TRP A 128 -4.60 -4.42 9.46
CA TRP A 128 -4.93 -3.09 8.96
C TRP A 128 -5.31 -3.23 7.49
N MET A 129 -6.50 -2.77 7.13
CA MET A 129 -7.04 -2.91 5.79
C MET A 129 -7.06 -1.57 5.08
N GLY A 130 -6.59 -1.53 3.85
CA GLY A 130 -6.66 -0.33 3.06
C GLY A 130 -7.03 -0.54 1.61
N VAL A 131 -7.48 0.53 0.99
CA VAL A 131 -7.73 0.59 -0.45
C VAL A 131 -6.83 1.64 -1.09
N SER A 132 -6.47 1.41 -2.34
CA SER A 132 -5.82 2.46 -3.12
C SER A 132 -6.83 3.34 -3.85
N VAL A 133 -6.62 4.65 -3.81
CA VAL A 133 -7.43 5.65 -4.54
C VAL A 133 -6.51 6.55 -5.35
N GLU A 134 -6.42 6.30 -6.66
CA GLU A 134 -5.46 6.99 -7.53
C GLU A 134 -5.94 8.32 -8.10
N ASN A 135 -7.26 8.55 -8.17
CA ASN A 135 -7.92 9.79 -8.61
C ASN A 135 -9.40 9.80 -8.18
N GLU A 136 -10.13 10.86 -8.52
CA GLU A 136 -11.56 11.05 -8.22
C GLU A 136 -12.46 9.87 -8.61
N ASP A 137 -12.22 9.25 -9.77
CA ASP A 137 -13.08 8.18 -10.31
C ASP A 137 -13.06 6.91 -9.43
N TYR A 138 -12.08 6.78 -8.54
CA TYR A 138 -11.90 5.61 -7.67
C TYR A 138 -12.20 5.89 -6.20
N THR A 139 -12.83 7.02 -5.89
CA THR A 139 -13.23 7.40 -4.53
C THR A 139 -14.28 6.45 -3.93
N TYR A 140 -15.09 5.78 -4.76
CA TYR A 140 -16.05 4.76 -4.33
C TYR A 140 -15.42 3.62 -3.50
N ARG A 141 -14.12 3.34 -3.71
CA ARG A 141 -13.41 2.31 -2.95
C ARG A 141 -13.31 2.63 -1.46
N ILE A 142 -13.39 3.92 -1.10
CA ILE A 142 -13.42 4.39 0.28
C ILE A 142 -14.71 3.91 0.96
N ASP A 143 -15.84 4.03 0.27
CA ASP A 143 -17.14 3.58 0.76
C ASP A 143 -17.15 2.05 0.90
N ASP A 144 -16.60 1.32 -0.08
CA ASP A 144 -16.40 -0.13 0.02
C ASP A 144 -15.57 -0.53 1.25
N LEU A 145 -14.46 0.18 1.52
CA LEU A 145 -13.62 -0.08 2.70
C LEU A 145 -14.40 0.14 4.00
N SER A 146 -15.30 1.13 4.02
CA SER A 146 -16.12 1.43 5.21
C SER A 146 -17.01 0.25 5.62
N LEU A 147 -17.46 -0.56 4.66
CA LEU A 147 -18.31 -1.74 4.86
C LEU A 147 -17.56 -2.93 5.49
N THR A 148 -16.23 -2.89 5.55
CA THR A 148 -15.44 -3.99 6.10
C THR A 148 -15.40 -3.97 7.64
N PRO A 149 -15.30 -5.14 8.31
CA PRO A 149 -15.12 -5.21 9.77
C PRO A 149 -13.72 -4.83 10.28
N ALA A 150 -12.81 -4.37 9.41
CA ALA A 150 -11.46 -4.00 9.81
C ALA A 150 -11.46 -2.90 10.87
N LYS A 151 -10.66 -3.09 11.94
CA LYS A 151 -10.57 -2.13 13.05
C LYS A 151 -9.71 -0.91 12.73
N ILE A 152 -8.69 -1.10 11.91
CA ILE A 152 -7.84 -0.02 11.40
C ILE A 152 -7.98 0.01 9.88
N LYS A 153 -8.46 1.15 9.37
CA LYS A 153 -8.72 1.39 7.95
C LYS A 153 -7.78 2.48 7.44
N PHE A 154 -7.16 2.25 6.29
CA PHE A 154 -6.26 3.24 5.70
C PHE A 154 -6.47 3.44 4.20
N LEU A 155 -6.14 4.63 3.71
CA LEU A 155 -6.13 4.94 2.29
C LEU A 155 -4.69 5.04 1.80
N SER A 156 -4.38 4.35 0.71
CA SER A 156 -3.18 4.62 -0.07
C SER A 156 -3.59 5.41 -1.29
N ILE A 157 -3.46 6.72 -1.23
CA ILE A 157 -3.67 7.62 -2.36
C ILE A 157 -2.42 7.56 -3.24
N GLU A 158 -2.18 6.37 -3.82
CA GLU A 158 -0.99 6.02 -4.56
C GLU A 158 -1.26 5.06 -5.75
N PRO A 159 -0.67 5.34 -6.93
CA PRO A 159 -0.05 6.63 -7.26
C PRO A 159 -1.14 7.71 -7.35
N LEU A 160 -0.93 8.87 -6.73
CA LEU A 160 -1.83 10.02 -6.89
C LEU A 160 -1.59 10.64 -8.29
N ILE A 161 -2.52 10.41 -9.21
CA ILE A 161 -2.38 10.72 -10.65
C ILE A 161 -3.49 11.66 -11.17
N GLY A 162 -4.29 12.20 -10.26
CA GLY A 162 -5.33 13.19 -10.49
C GLY A 162 -5.91 13.64 -9.15
N PRO A 163 -6.65 14.76 -9.10
CA PRO A 163 -7.23 15.25 -7.84
C PRO A 163 -8.19 14.21 -7.23
N VAL A 164 -8.24 14.19 -5.90
CA VAL A 164 -9.22 13.42 -5.10
C VAL A 164 -9.96 14.41 -4.23
N ARG A 165 -11.08 14.93 -4.73
CA ARG A 165 -11.95 15.93 -4.09
C ARG A 165 -12.99 15.25 -3.21
N THR A 166 -13.51 14.09 -3.61
CA THR A 166 -14.44 13.31 -2.80
C THR A 166 -13.66 12.41 -1.84
N LEU A 167 -13.27 12.96 -0.69
CA LEU A 167 -12.49 12.26 0.32
C LEU A 167 -13.28 12.16 1.63
N ASN A 168 -14.04 11.08 1.79
CA ASN A 168 -14.76 10.75 3.01
C ASN A 168 -13.82 10.04 3.99
N LEU A 169 -13.38 10.69 5.06
CA LEU A 169 -12.46 10.09 6.03
C LEU A 169 -13.18 9.54 7.27
N GLN A 170 -14.51 9.46 7.27
CA GLN A 170 -15.25 8.90 8.38
C GLN A 170 -14.86 7.43 8.61
N GLY A 171 -14.28 7.15 9.78
CA GLY A 171 -13.80 5.81 10.13
C GLY A 171 -12.52 5.38 9.41
N ILE A 172 -11.77 6.33 8.83
CA ILE A 172 -10.43 6.13 8.29
C ILE A 172 -9.41 6.60 9.32
N ASP A 173 -8.41 5.76 9.62
CA ASP A 173 -7.41 6.03 10.66
C ASP A 173 -6.12 6.62 10.09
N TRP A 174 -5.84 6.37 8.80
CA TRP A 174 -4.56 6.73 8.18
C TRP A 174 -4.68 6.97 6.68
N VAL A 175 -4.00 8.01 6.19
CA VAL A 175 -3.92 8.34 4.77
C VAL A 175 -2.47 8.48 4.35
N ILE A 176 -2.09 7.70 3.33
CA ILE A 176 -0.77 7.72 2.70
C ILE A 176 -0.90 8.39 1.34
N VAL A 177 -0.09 9.39 1.04
CA VAL A 177 -0.05 10.08 -0.25
C VAL A 177 1.31 9.93 -0.88
N GLY A 178 1.35 9.63 -2.18
CA GLY A 178 2.61 9.46 -2.89
C GLY A 178 2.48 9.47 -4.41
N GLY A 179 3.52 10.02 -5.04
CA GLY A 179 3.67 10.06 -6.49
C GLY A 179 4.06 8.71 -7.09
N GLU A 180 3.80 8.57 -8.39
CA GLU A 180 4.13 7.37 -9.14
C GLU A 180 5.64 7.11 -9.17
N SER A 181 6.03 5.85 -9.02
CA SER A 181 7.44 5.44 -9.10
C SER A 181 7.84 5.01 -10.51
N GLY A 182 9.15 5.06 -10.78
CA GLY A 182 9.75 4.45 -11.96
C GLY A 182 9.98 5.42 -13.12
N HIS A 183 10.58 4.90 -14.20
CA HIS A 183 11.05 5.73 -15.30
C HIS A 183 9.92 6.47 -16.03
N LYS A 184 8.71 5.91 -16.05
CA LYS A 184 7.52 6.51 -16.71
C LYS A 184 6.57 7.19 -15.74
N ALA A 185 7.01 7.50 -14.51
CA ALA A 185 6.19 8.18 -13.51
C ALA A 185 5.54 9.45 -14.06
N ARG A 186 4.23 9.57 -13.81
CA ARG A 186 3.44 10.77 -14.10
C ARG A 186 3.66 11.86 -13.04
N PRO A 187 3.46 13.15 -13.41
CA PRO A 187 3.55 14.25 -12.46
C PRO A 187 2.56 14.12 -11.30
N LEU A 188 3.00 14.57 -10.14
CA LEU A 188 2.18 14.78 -8.95
C LEU A 188 2.13 16.28 -8.70
N GLU A 189 0.94 16.84 -8.51
CA GLU A 189 0.75 18.27 -8.23
C GLU A 189 0.63 18.55 -6.73
N LYS A 190 1.24 19.65 -6.26
CA LYS A 190 1.25 20.00 -4.83
C LYS A 190 -0.16 20.25 -4.30
N GLU A 191 -1.02 20.88 -5.09
CA GLU A 191 -2.38 21.24 -4.71
C GLU A 191 -3.23 20.01 -4.38
N TRP A 192 -2.96 18.87 -5.04
CA TRP A 192 -3.66 17.61 -4.73
C TRP A 192 -3.24 17.07 -3.37
N ILE A 193 -1.94 17.17 -3.03
CA ILE A 193 -1.40 16.75 -1.74
C ILE A 193 -1.95 17.65 -0.63
N ASP A 194 -1.91 18.98 -0.84
CA ASP A 194 -2.36 19.98 0.12
C ASP A 194 -3.85 19.79 0.45
N TYR A 195 -4.68 19.47 -0.54
CA TYR A 195 -6.10 19.17 -0.32
C TYR A 195 -6.29 17.96 0.61
N VAL A 196 -5.61 16.84 0.32
CA VAL A 196 -5.70 15.62 1.14
C VAL A 196 -5.19 15.89 2.55
N LYS A 197 -4.05 16.58 2.68
CA LYS A 197 -3.46 16.92 3.98
C LYS A 197 -4.40 17.78 4.82
N ALA A 198 -4.97 18.83 4.24
CA ALA A 198 -5.91 19.71 4.95
C ALA A 198 -7.17 18.96 5.42
N LYS A 199 -7.65 17.98 4.64
CA LYS A 199 -8.74 17.08 5.06
C LYS A 199 -8.35 16.20 6.24
N CYS A 200 -7.17 15.59 6.19
CA CYS A 200 -6.65 14.77 7.29
C CYS A 200 -6.50 15.59 8.58
N GLU A 201 -5.95 16.80 8.50
CA GLU A 201 -5.80 17.71 9.65
C GLU A 201 -7.15 18.11 10.24
N LYS A 202 -8.14 18.45 9.39
CA LYS A 202 -9.48 18.81 9.83
C LYS A 202 -10.19 17.65 10.55
N GLU A 203 -10.04 16.44 10.04
CA GLU A 203 -10.73 15.24 10.55
C GLU A 203 -9.88 14.46 11.57
N LYS A 204 -8.68 14.95 11.90
CA LYS A 204 -7.73 14.34 12.85
C LYS A 204 -7.32 12.91 12.47
N VAL A 205 -7.12 12.69 11.16
CA VAL A 205 -6.66 11.42 10.60
C VAL A 205 -5.15 11.48 10.38
N ALA A 206 -4.44 10.40 10.71
CA ALA A 206 -2.98 10.38 10.57
C ALA A 206 -2.58 10.56 9.10
N PHE A 207 -1.65 11.47 8.85
CA PHE A 207 -1.19 11.79 7.48
C PHE A 207 0.26 11.37 7.24
N PHE A 208 0.48 10.63 6.15
CA PHE A 208 1.81 10.19 5.71
C PHE A 208 2.05 10.63 4.27
N PHE A 209 2.98 11.56 4.06
CA PHE A 209 3.49 11.87 2.74
C PHE A 209 4.73 11.03 2.44
N LYS A 210 4.61 10.14 1.46
CA LYS A 210 5.63 9.17 1.13
C LYS A 210 6.72 9.76 0.25
N GLN A 211 6.34 10.29 -0.92
CA GLN A 211 7.30 10.75 -1.92
C GLN A 211 6.63 11.53 -3.07
N TRP A 212 7.42 12.34 -3.79
CA TRP A 212 7.00 12.99 -5.05
C TRP A 212 7.11 12.11 -6.31
N GLY A 213 7.80 10.97 -6.22
CA GLY A 213 8.03 10.05 -7.33
C GLY A 213 9.28 10.39 -8.16
N LYS A 214 9.43 11.66 -8.59
CA LYS A 214 10.65 12.16 -9.25
C LYS A 214 11.02 13.58 -8.81
N PRO A 215 12.32 13.93 -8.76
CA PRO A 215 12.77 15.26 -8.33
C PRO A 215 12.12 16.41 -9.11
N LYS A 216 11.98 16.26 -10.43
CA LYS A 216 11.35 17.27 -11.29
C LYS A 216 9.86 17.54 -11.01
N PHE A 217 9.20 16.69 -10.23
CA PHE A 217 7.80 16.88 -9.80
C PHE A 217 7.71 17.49 -8.39
N ASN A 218 8.82 17.54 -7.65
CA ASN A 218 8.85 18.17 -6.34
C ASN A 218 8.76 19.68 -6.49
N ALA A 219 7.82 20.31 -5.79
CA ALA A 219 7.69 21.76 -5.76
C ALA A 219 8.94 22.46 -5.20
N ASN A 220 9.72 21.77 -4.34
CA ASN A 220 11.00 22.23 -3.81
C ASN A 220 12.16 21.42 -4.43
N GLN A 221 12.85 21.99 -5.42
CA GLN A 221 14.03 21.35 -6.03
C GLN A 221 15.24 21.24 -5.08
N ASN A 222 15.23 21.95 -3.96
CA ASN A 222 16.27 21.91 -2.94
C ASN A 222 15.91 21.00 -1.74
N ASP A 223 14.86 20.19 -1.85
CA ASP A 223 14.48 19.22 -0.81
C ASP A 223 15.67 18.27 -0.52
N PRO A 224 16.25 18.31 0.70
CA PRO A 224 17.43 17.52 1.05
C PRO A 224 17.15 16.00 1.02
N THR A 225 15.88 15.60 1.14
CA THR A 225 15.47 14.20 1.09
C THR A 225 15.48 13.61 -0.34
N ILE A 226 15.74 14.44 -1.36
CA ILE A 226 16.03 13.96 -2.72
C ILE A 226 17.36 13.19 -2.75
N ASP A 227 18.35 13.58 -1.94
CA ASP A 227 19.66 12.92 -1.91
C ASP A 227 19.54 11.50 -1.37
N ALA A 228 20.08 10.52 -2.12
CA ALA A 228 20.13 9.11 -1.74
C ALA A 228 20.91 8.85 -0.43
N LYS A 229 21.78 9.77 -0.01
CA LYS A 229 22.51 9.70 1.26
C LYS A 229 21.72 10.22 2.45
N HIS A 230 20.62 10.94 2.22
CA HIS A 230 19.82 11.49 3.30
C HIS A 230 19.14 10.35 4.09
N PRO A 231 19.12 10.37 5.45
CA PRO A 231 18.54 9.30 6.25
C PRO A 231 17.03 9.12 6.04
N LYS A 232 16.36 10.14 5.49
CA LYS A 232 14.95 10.13 5.10
C LYS A 232 14.74 10.15 3.59
N HIS A 233 15.74 9.71 2.82
CA HIS A 233 15.65 9.67 1.37
C HIS A 233 14.34 9.04 0.88
N ALA A 234 13.73 9.67 -0.12
CA ALA A 234 12.56 9.17 -0.83
C ALA A 234 12.64 9.60 -2.31
N LYS A 235 11.96 8.89 -3.22
CA LYS A 235 12.10 9.19 -4.66
C LYS A 235 11.47 10.53 -4.99
N GLY A 236 12.30 11.47 -5.40
CA GLY A 236 11.86 12.85 -5.61
C GLY A 236 11.66 13.65 -4.32
N GLY A 237 12.11 13.14 -3.18
CA GLY A 237 11.94 13.78 -1.87
C GLY A 237 10.60 13.43 -1.20
N CYS A 238 10.50 13.73 0.09
CA CYS A 238 9.34 13.53 0.95
C CYS A 238 9.03 14.73 1.84
N GLU A 239 9.54 15.92 1.53
CA GLU A 239 9.14 17.13 2.23
C GLU A 239 7.93 17.80 1.57
N LEU A 240 7.08 18.40 2.41
CA LEU A 240 6.06 19.38 2.06
C LEU A 240 6.33 20.62 2.89
N ASP A 241 6.55 21.76 2.24
CA ASP A 241 6.80 23.05 2.91
C ASP A 241 7.93 22.97 3.97
N GLY A 242 9.01 22.26 3.65
CA GLY A 242 10.19 22.07 4.51
C GLY A 242 9.97 21.11 5.70
N LYS A 243 8.88 20.34 5.70
CA LYS A 243 8.53 19.39 6.78
C LYS A 243 8.29 17.99 6.23
N ILE A 244 8.66 16.98 7.02
CA ILE A 244 8.40 15.57 6.72
C ILE A 244 7.16 15.12 7.49
N PHE A 245 6.19 14.52 6.78
CA PHE A 245 4.95 14.01 7.36
C PHE A 245 4.94 12.48 7.29
N ARG A 246 5.12 11.81 8.43
CA ARG A 246 5.18 10.33 8.53
C ARG A 246 4.41 9.82 9.74
N GLU A 247 3.22 10.35 9.94
CA GLU A 247 2.36 9.90 11.04
C GLU A 247 1.89 8.46 10.78
N MET A 248 1.66 7.73 11.86
CA MET A 248 1.10 6.38 11.86
C MET A 248 -0.21 6.40 12.65
N PRO A 249 -1.19 5.55 12.32
CA PRO A 249 -2.43 5.52 13.07
C PRO A 249 -2.15 5.11 14.53
N ILE A 250 -2.89 5.72 15.45
CA ILE A 250 -2.86 5.33 16.85
C ILE A 250 -3.48 3.94 16.93
N LYS A 251 -2.79 2.99 17.57
CA LYS A 251 -3.35 1.64 17.76
C LYS A 251 -4.65 1.77 18.55
N ALA A 252 -5.76 1.26 18.00
CA ALA A 252 -6.96 1.02 18.78
C ALA A 252 -6.56 0.20 20.01
N ALA A 253 -6.84 0.74 21.20
CA ALA A 253 -6.57 0.10 22.48
C ALA A 253 -7.32 -1.23 22.62
#